data_AF-A0A0M0TC83-F1
#
_entry.id   AF-A0A0M0TC83-F1
#
_cell.length_a   1.000
_cell.length_b   1.000
_cell.length_c   1.000
_cell.angle_alpha   90.00
_cell.angle_beta   90.00
_cell.angle_gamma   90.00
#
_symmetry.space_group_name_H-M   'P 1'
#
loop_
_entity.id
_entity.type
_entity.pdbx_description
1 polymer ?
#
loop_
_entity_poly.entity_id
_entity_poly.type
_entity_poly.pdbx_seq_one_letter_code
_entity_poly.pdbx_strand_id
1 'polypeptide(L)'
;MAKSRQHNNNDEVINMRNTIPTPEELNKGKIKFGTLFIRPLRISAVCPFIRYQVGDGEYCYGKFNSKEQAIDFCRQLYEERLDEPIKESATQI
;
A
#
# COMPACT_ATOMS: atom_id res chain seq x y z
N MET A 1 -30.20 -8.31 43.79
CA MET A 1 -29.03 -9.17 43.48
C MET A 1 -29.36 -10.00 42.25
N ALA A 2 -28.71 -9.72 41.12
CA ALA A 2 -28.40 -10.68 40.06
C ALA A 2 -27.48 -9.98 39.05
N LYS A 3 -26.19 -10.35 39.08
CA LYS A 3 -25.24 -10.00 38.02
C LYS A 3 -25.54 -10.89 36.82
N SER A 4 -25.71 -10.31 35.64
CA SER A 4 -25.49 -11.04 34.39
C SER A 4 -24.50 -10.26 33.55
N ARG A 5 -23.26 -10.71 33.73
CA ARG A 5 -22.03 -10.36 33.04
C ARG A 5 -22.14 -10.90 31.62
N GLN A 6 -22.32 -10.05 30.62
CA GLN A 6 -22.10 -10.45 29.23
C GLN A 6 -20.59 -10.46 28.96
N HIS A 7 -19.97 -11.62 29.19
CA HIS A 7 -18.91 -12.17 28.34
C HIS A 7 -19.53 -12.34 26.94
N ASN A 8 -18.85 -12.25 25.80
CA ASN A 8 -17.51 -11.87 25.40
C ASN A 8 -17.52 -12.07 23.88
N ASN A 9 -16.61 -11.41 23.19
CA ASN A 9 -16.02 -11.89 21.93
C ASN A 9 -17.04 -12.17 20.81
N ASN A 10 -17.56 -11.11 20.20
CA ASN A 10 -17.77 -11.19 18.76
C ASN A 10 -16.39 -10.95 18.16
N ASP A 11 -15.65 -12.04 17.98
CA ASP A 11 -14.52 -12.11 17.08
C ASP A 11 -14.90 -11.37 15.80
N GLU A 12 -14.36 -10.16 15.63
CA GLU A 12 -14.27 -9.52 14.34
C GLU A 12 -13.52 -10.52 13.46
N VAL A 13 -14.28 -11.29 12.69
CA VAL A 13 -13.78 -12.02 11.56
C VAL A 13 -13.34 -10.94 10.58
N ILE A 14 -12.15 -10.38 10.82
CA ILE A 14 -11.46 -9.48 9.92
C ILE A 14 -11.39 -10.26 8.63
N ASN A 15 -12.22 -9.85 7.68
CA ASN A 15 -12.28 -10.38 6.35
C ASN A 15 -10.94 -9.98 5.69
N MET A 16 -9.88 -10.75 5.94
CA MET A 16 -8.50 -10.54 5.44
C MET A 16 -8.39 -10.84 3.94
N ARG A 17 -9.40 -10.45 3.17
CA ARG A 17 -9.46 -10.57 1.72
C ARG A 17 -9.86 -9.21 1.17
N ASN A 18 -8.86 -8.53 0.59
CA ASN A 18 -9.02 -7.41 -0.36
C ASN A 18 -9.25 -6.01 0.24
N THR A 19 -8.60 -5.67 1.36
CA THR A 19 -8.48 -4.26 1.74
C THR A 19 -7.25 -3.66 1.05
N ILE A 20 -7.49 -2.83 0.03
CA ILE A 20 -6.45 -1.99 -0.58
C ILE A 20 -5.82 -1.16 0.56
N PRO A 21 -4.49 -1.21 0.76
CA PRO A 21 -3.86 -0.50 1.85
C PRO A 21 -4.06 1.02 1.66
N THR A 22 -4.43 1.72 2.73
CA THR A 22 -4.58 3.18 2.68
C THR A 22 -3.20 3.84 2.52
N PRO A 23 -3.05 4.86 1.66
CA PRO A 23 -1.81 5.62 1.59
C PRO A 23 -1.58 6.38 2.90
N GLU A 24 -0.49 6.08 3.59
CA GLU A 24 -0.09 6.78 4.82
C GLU A 24 1.07 7.75 4.54
N GLU A 25 0.89 9.03 4.89
CA GLU A 25 1.95 10.02 4.79
C GLU A 25 2.97 9.88 5.94
N LEU A 26 4.21 9.65 5.54
CA LEU A 26 5.37 9.59 6.40
C LEU A 26 6.15 10.91 6.39
N ASN A 27 7.08 11.02 7.32
CA ASN A 27 7.99 12.16 7.42
C ASN A 27 8.69 12.47 6.09
N LYS A 28 8.80 13.77 5.79
CA LYS A 28 9.40 14.34 4.56
C LYS A 28 8.60 14.07 3.28
N GLY A 29 7.28 13.89 3.38
CA GLY A 29 6.37 13.77 2.22
C GLY A 29 6.48 12.42 1.49
N LYS A 30 7.07 11.42 2.13
CA LYS A 30 7.06 10.04 1.64
C LYS A 30 5.70 9.44 1.94
N ILE A 31 5.19 8.56 1.09
CA ILE A 31 3.93 7.86 1.31
C ILE A 31 4.22 6.38 1.31
N LYS A 32 3.66 5.66 2.26
CA LYS A 32 3.68 4.20 2.28
C LYS A 32 2.31 3.69 1.86
N PHE A 33 2.30 2.73 0.95
CA PHE A 33 1.10 2.09 0.44
C PHE A 33 1.34 0.58 0.43
N GLY A 34 0.99 -0.08 1.53
CA GLY A 34 1.33 -1.48 1.75
C GLY A 34 2.85 -1.72 1.72
N THR A 35 3.34 -2.47 0.73
CA THR A 35 4.76 -2.73 0.46
C THR A 35 5.39 -1.68 -0.47
N LEU A 36 4.57 -0.89 -1.17
CA LEU A 36 5.03 0.18 -2.05
C LEU A 36 5.33 1.45 -1.24
N PHE A 37 6.33 2.17 -1.70
CA PHE A 37 6.76 3.45 -1.16
C PHE A 37 6.82 4.48 -2.27
N ILE A 38 6.15 5.60 -2.02
CA ILE A 38 6.21 6.79 -2.86
C ILE A 38 7.18 7.76 -2.20
N ARG A 39 8.26 8.11 -2.88
CA ARG A 39 9.22 9.10 -2.40
C ARG A 39 9.22 10.35 -3.28
N PRO A 40 9.19 11.56 -2.70
CA PRO A 40 9.40 12.77 -3.46
C PRO A 40 10.89 12.85 -3.85
N LEU A 41 11.13 13.07 -5.15
CA LEU A 41 12.44 13.34 -5.71
C LEU A 41 12.75 14.82 -5.58
N ARG A 42 14.01 15.11 -5.27
CA ARG A 42 14.48 16.49 -5.18
C ARG A 42 14.46 17.14 -6.56
N ILE A 43 14.05 18.40 -6.57
CA ILE A 43 14.16 19.29 -7.73
C ILE A 43 15.65 19.39 -8.10
N SER A 44 15.94 19.36 -9.40
CA SER A 44 17.29 19.50 -9.93
C SER A 44 17.32 20.51 -11.08
N ALA A 45 18.51 20.96 -11.48
CA ALA A 45 18.68 21.89 -12.59
C ALA A 45 18.09 21.37 -13.92
N VAL A 46 18.02 20.03 -14.07
CA VAL A 46 17.43 19.36 -15.25
C VAL A 46 15.95 19.05 -15.09
N CYS A 47 15.37 19.23 -13.91
CA CYS A 47 13.95 19.03 -13.67
C CYS A 47 13.44 19.97 -12.56
N PRO A 48 12.81 21.10 -12.95
CA PRO A 48 12.43 22.16 -12.01
C PRO A 48 11.17 21.82 -11.19
N PHE A 49 10.59 20.63 -11.35
CA PHE A 49 9.36 20.21 -10.67
C PHE A 49 9.60 19.01 -9.75
N ILE A 50 8.82 18.95 -8.66
CA ILE A 50 8.82 17.80 -7.75
C ILE A 50 8.24 16.59 -8.49
N ARG A 51 8.96 15.48 -8.48
CA ARG A 51 8.48 14.19 -9.00
C ARG A 51 8.35 13.18 -7.88
N TYR A 52 7.44 12.24 -8.04
CA TYR A 52 7.16 11.19 -7.08
C TYR A 52 7.61 9.86 -7.67
N GLN A 53 8.58 9.19 -7.04
CA GLN A 53 9.02 7.87 -7.45
C GLN A 53 8.30 6.80 -6.64
N VAL A 54 7.73 5.80 -7.33
CA VAL A 54 7.12 4.62 -6.71
C VAL A 54 8.12 3.46 -6.77
N GLY A 55 8.29 2.77 -5.65
CA GLY A 55 9.14 1.58 -5.54
C GLY A 55 8.85 0.82 -4.26
N ASP A 56 9.22 -0.44 -4.19
CA ASP A 56 9.07 -1.31 -3.00
C ASP A 56 10.37 -1.42 -2.17
N GLY A 57 11.41 -0.70 -2.59
CA GLY A 57 12.74 -0.73 -1.97
C GLY A 57 13.75 -1.57 -2.75
N GLU A 58 13.28 -2.60 -3.46
CA GLU A 58 14.08 -3.42 -4.38
C GLU A 58 13.97 -2.90 -5.83
N TYR A 59 12.75 -2.59 -6.27
CA TYR A 59 12.48 -2.12 -7.63
C TYR A 59 11.91 -0.70 -7.67
N CYS A 60 12.18 -0.02 -8.78
CA CYS A 60 11.57 1.26 -9.11
C CYS A 60 10.56 1.04 -10.23
N TYR A 61 9.27 1.17 -9.92
CA TYR A 61 8.19 0.96 -10.90
C TYR A 61 7.97 2.18 -11.80
N GLY A 62 8.22 3.38 -11.29
CA GLY A 62 7.97 4.58 -12.09
C GLY A 62 8.23 5.90 -11.37
N LYS A 63 8.17 6.99 -12.15
CA LYS A 63 8.25 8.38 -11.68
C LYS A 63 7.06 9.15 -12.23
N PHE A 64 6.39 9.89 -11.35
CA PHE A 64 5.16 10.61 -11.62
C PHE A 64 5.34 12.09 -11.33
N ASN A 65 4.57 12.94 -12.01
CA ASN A 65 4.66 14.39 -11.82
C ASN A 65 3.79 14.88 -10.65
N SER A 66 2.86 14.05 -10.18
CA SER A 66 1.94 14.37 -9.09
C SER A 66 1.85 13.24 -8.08
N LYS A 67 1.57 13.60 -6.82
CA LYS A 67 1.34 12.66 -5.72
C LYS A 67 0.16 11.74 -6.03
N GLU A 68 -0.94 12.33 -6.51
CA GLU A 68 -2.18 11.60 -6.82
C GLU A 68 -1.96 10.55 -7.90
N GLN A 69 -1.21 10.86 -8.96
CA GLN A 69 -0.86 9.88 -10.00
C GLN A 69 -0.04 8.71 -9.45
N ALA A 70 0.91 8.99 -8.54
CA ALA A 70 1.70 7.93 -7.92
C ALA A 70 0.83 7.03 -7.02
N ILE A 71 -0.14 7.61 -6.31
CA ILE A 71 -1.09 6.85 -5.47
C ILE A 71 -2.04 6.02 -6.35
N ASP A 72 -2.58 6.59 -7.42
CA ASP A 72 -3.47 5.89 -8.35
C ASP A 72 -2.77 4.69 -9.00
N PHE A 73 -1.51 4.88 -9.41
CA PHE A 73 -0.67 3.79 -9.89
C PHE A 73 -0.44 2.70 -8.84
N CYS A 74 -0.13 3.07 -7.59
CA CYS A 74 0.02 2.10 -6.50
C CYS A 74 -1.27 1.30 -6.27
N ARG A 75 -2.43 1.96 -6.38
CA ARG A 75 -3.74 1.32 -6.23
C ARG A 75 -3.99 0.31 -7.34
N GLN A 76 -3.79 0.69 -8.60
CA GLN A 76 -3.95 -0.20 -9.75
C GLN A 76 -3.02 -1.41 -9.64
N LEU A 77 -1.75 -1.19 -9.27
CA LEU A 77 -0.77 -2.26 -9.10
C LEU A 77 -1.17 -3.21 -7.95
N TYR A 78 -1.73 -2.69 -6.87
CA TYR A 78 -2.25 -3.51 -5.77
C TYR A 78 -3.52 -4.28 -6.15
N GLU A 79 -4.43 -3.65 -6.89
CA GLU A 79 -5.64 -4.29 -7.41
C GLU A 79 -5.28 -5.44 -8.37
N GLU A 80 -4.31 -5.25 -9.27
CA GLU A 80 -3.81 -6.31 -10.15
C GLU A 80 -3.16 -7.46 -9.37
N ARG A 81 -2.37 -7.17 -8.33
CA ARG A 81 -1.76 -8.19 -7.47
C ARG A 81 -2.75 -8.93 -6.56
N LEU A 82 -3.91 -8.33 -6.26
CA LEU A 82 -5.00 -9.00 -5.57
C LEU A 82 -5.81 -9.90 -6.49
N ASP A 83 -5.86 -9.56 -7.79
CA ASP A 83 -6.53 -10.35 -8.83
C ASP A 83 -5.63 -11.47 -9.37
N GLU A 84 -4.32 -11.44 -9.11
CA GLU A 84 -3.46 -12.60 -9.37
C GLU A 84 -4.03 -13.83 -8.64
N PRO A 85 -4.39 -14.91 -9.37
CA PRO A 85 -4.80 -16.14 -8.74
C PRO A 85 -3.67 -16.58 -7.83
N ILE A 86 -3.99 -16.89 -6.58
CA ILE A 86 -3.09 -17.58 -5.66
C ILE A 86 -2.62 -18.82 -6.42
N LYS A 87 -1.44 -18.75 -7.03
CA LYS A 87 -0.76 -19.96 -7.49
C LYS A 87 -0.43 -20.69 -6.21
N GLU A 88 -1.27 -21.68 -5.89
CA GLU A 88 -0.99 -22.80 -4.98
C GLU A 88 0.24 -23.57 -5.51
N SER A 89 1.38 -22.90 -5.54
CA SER A 89 2.68 -23.41 -5.96
C SER A 89 3.70 -23.12 -4.87
N ALA A 90 3.28 -23.29 -3.62
CA ALA A 90 4.17 -23.59 -2.51
C ALA A 90 3.90 -25.04 -2.05
N THR A 91 3.83 -25.97 -3.00
CA THR A 91 4.01 -27.39 -2.71
C THR A 91 5.16 -27.88 -3.55
N GLN A 92 6.27 -28.18 -2.87
CA GLN A 92 7.35 -29.12 -3.20
C GLN A 92 8.53 -28.71 -2.30
N ILE A 93 9.03 -29.50 -1.35
CA ILE A 93 8.93 -30.92 -1.04
C ILE A 93 9.41 -31.08 0.41
#